data_AF-A0A7S0J9K4-F1
#
_entry.id   AF-A0A7S0J9K4-F1
#
_cell.length_a   1.000
_cell.length_b   1.000
_cell.length_c   1.000
_cell.angle_alpha   90.00
_cell.angle_beta   90.00
_cell.angle_gamma   90.00
#
_symmetry.space_group_name_H-M   'P 1'
#
loop_
_entity.id
_entity.type
_entity.pdbx_description
1 polymer ?
#
loop_
_entity_poly.entity_id
_entity_poly.type
_entity_poly.pdbx_seq_one_letter_code
_entity_poly.pdbx_strand_id
1 'polypeptide(L)'
;DAFFDTAELYGFGRSEKLIGDFERASGKRVKVASKFAALPWKTKREDVVKACEASLKRLGRDTMELYQIHFPNAWANEAYWDGLGDCYDKGLVQQVGVSNYGA
;
A
#
# COMPACT_ATOMS: atom_id res chain seq x y z
N ASP A 1 -12.28 14.47 -8.87
CA ASP A 1 -11.21 13.84 -8.07
C ASP A 1 -10.59 12.68 -8.82
N ALA A 2 -9.28 12.73 -9.06
CA ALA A 2 -8.59 11.62 -9.68
C ALA A 2 -8.12 10.61 -8.61
N PHE A 3 -8.21 9.32 -8.94
CA PHE A 3 -7.80 8.23 -8.08
C PHE A 3 -6.73 7.39 -8.79
N PHE A 4 -5.56 7.30 -8.18
CA PHE A 4 -4.36 6.70 -8.77
C PHE A 4 -4.09 5.37 -8.05
N ASP A 5 -3.95 4.32 -8.84
CA ASP A 5 -3.63 2.99 -8.34
C ASP A 5 -2.16 2.65 -8.66
N THR A 6 -1.40 2.25 -7.64
CA THR A 6 0.01 1.86 -7.75
C THR A 6 0.30 0.64 -6.87
N ALA A 7 1.55 0.20 -6.76
CA ALA A 7 1.97 -0.89 -5.89
C ALA A 7 3.47 -0.80 -5.61
N GLU A 8 3.93 -1.38 -4.49
CA GLU A 8 5.37 -1.41 -4.16
C GLU A 8 6.22 -2.15 -5.22
N LEU A 9 5.61 -3.08 -5.97
CA LEU A 9 6.29 -3.82 -7.04
C LEU A 9 6.45 -3.04 -8.34
N TYR A 10 5.63 -2.01 -8.59
CA TYR A 10 5.63 -1.32 -9.88
C TYR A 10 6.93 -0.51 -10.06
N GLY A 11 7.85 -1.08 -10.83
CA GLY A 11 9.21 -0.58 -10.96
C GLY A 11 9.96 -0.56 -9.62
N PHE A 12 9.69 -1.52 -8.73
CA PHE A 12 10.28 -1.61 -7.38
C PHE A 12 10.15 -0.28 -6.60
N GLY A 13 8.93 0.26 -6.58
CA GLY A 13 8.59 1.52 -5.92
C GLY A 13 8.85 2.77 -6.75
N ARG A 14 9.29 2.66 -8.02
CA ARG A 14 9.44 3.81 -8.91
C ARG A 14 8.10 4.47 -9.21
N SER A 15 7.03 3.70 -9.38
CA SER A 15 5.69 4.24 -9.64
C SER A 15 5.20 5.14 -8.50
N GLU A 16 5.34 4.70 -7.25
CA GLU A 16 5.00 5.50 -6.06
C GLU A 16 5.81 6.80 -5.98
N LYS A 17 7.12 6.74 -6.27
CA LYS A 17 7.98 7.94 -6.31
C LYS A 17 7.51 8.93 -7.37
N LEU A 18 7.14 8.47 -8.56
CA LEU A 18 6.66 9.33 -9.65
C LEU A 18 5.35 10.02 -9.29
N ILE A 19 4.45 9.34 -8.58
CA ILE A 19 3.22 9.98 -8.07
C ILE A 19 3.60 11.09 -7.08
N GLY A 20 4.46 10.81 -6.11
CA GLY A 20 4.93 11.82 -5.16
C GLY A 20 5.63 13.02 -5.83
N ASP A 21 6.47 12.76 -6.84
CA ASP A 21 7.14 13.79 -7.65
C ASP A 21 6.11 14.65 -8.39
N PHE A 22 5.09 14.04 -8.98
CA PHE A 22 3.99 14.73 -9.65
C PHE A 22 3.21 15.64 -8.69
N GLU A 23 2.87 15.18 -7.49
CA GLU A 23 2.14 16.01 -6.52
C GLU A 23 2.96 17.22 -6.09
N ARG A 24 4.26 17.03 -5.85
CA ARG A 24 5.19 18.13 -5.52
C ARG A 24 5.34 19.14 -6.66
N ALA A 25 5.49 18.65 -7.89
CA ALA A 25 5.69 19.52 -9.06
C ALA A 25 4.40 20.26 -9.47
N SER A 26 3.24 19.62 -9.32
CA SER A 26 1.95 20.18 -9.75
C SER A 26 1.23 20.97 -8.65
N GLY A 27 1.59 20.77 -7.38
CA GLY A 27 0.86 21.30 -6.23
C GLY A 27 -0.53 20.66 -6.02
N LYS A 28 -0.86 19.61 -6.77
CA LYS A 28 -2.16 18.93 -6.70
C LYS A 28 -2.04 17.62 -5.93
N ARG A 29 -2.94 17.45 -4.96
CA ARG A 29 -3.12 16.18 -4.25
C ARG A 29 -4.09 15.29 -5.03
N VAL A 30 -3.75 14.02 -5.25
CA VAL A 30 -4.64 12.98 -5.80
C VAL A 30 -4.98 11.95 -4.73
N LYS A 31 -6.05 11.19 -4.91
CA LYS A 31 -6.29 10.01 -4.07
C LYS A 31 -5.40 8.88 -4.55
N VAL A 32 -4.80 8.11 -3.64
CA VAL A 32 -3.84 7.05 -3.96
C VAL A 32 -4.23 5.74 -3.28
N ALA A 33 -4.24 4.67 -4.07
CA ALA A 33 -4.14 3.30 -3.57
C ALA A 33 -2.75 2.72 -3.82
N SER A 34 -2.17 2.06 -2.83
CA SER A 34 -1.01 1.18 -3.03
C SER A 34 -1.29 -0.24 -2.53
N LYS A 35 -0.38 -1.16 -2.83
CA LYS A 35 -0.56 -2.60 -2.58
C LYS A 35 0.68 -3.23 -1.96
N PHE A 36 0.45 -4.05 -0.94
CA PHE A 36 1.40 -4.94 -0.31
C PHE A 36 1.67 -6.16 -1.19
N ALA A 37 2.94 -6.47 -1.47
CA ALA A 37 3.33 -7.69 -2.14
C ALA A 37 3.61 -8.80 -1.13
N ALA A 38 2.79 -9.85 -1.19
CA ALA A 38 2.92 -11.04 -0.37
C ALA A 38 4.08 -11.95 -0.84
N LEU A 39 5.31 -11.47 -0.70
CA LEU A 39 6.52 -12.19 -1.09
C LEU A 39 6.85 -13.31 -0.08
N PRO A 40 7.54 -14.41 -0.49
CA PRO A 40 7.77 -15.57 0.38
C PRO A 40 8.48 -15.29 1.71
N TRP A 41 9.24 -14.20 1.80
CA TRP A 41 9.96 -13.78 3.02
C TRP A 41 9.21 -12.73 3.85
N LYS A 42 8.05 -12.26 3.38
CA LYS A 42 7.17 -11.33 4.10
C LYS A 42 5.95 -12.09 4.60
N THR A 43 6.07 -12.81 5.71
CA THR A 43 5.03 -13.73 6.20
C THR A 43 4.31 -13.26 7.45
N LYS A 44 4.72 -12.12 8.01
CA LYS A 44 4.24 -11.63 9.31
C LYS A 44 3.35 -10.40 9.16
N ARG A 45 2.52 -10.17 10.19
CA ARG A 45 1.69 -8.96 10.36
C ARG A 45 2.52 -7.68 10.23
N GLU A 46 3.69 -7.65 10.86
CA GLU A 46 4.57 -6.48 10.87
C GLU A 46 5.19 -6.19 9.49
N ASP A 47 5.26 -7.19 8.60
CA ASP A 47 5.79 -6.98 7.26
C ASP A 47 4.84 -6.11 6.42
N VAL A 48 3.53 -6.22 6.63
CA VAL A 48 2.52 -5.36 5.99
C VAL A 48 2.68 -3.93 6.44
N VAL A 49 2.82 -3.71 7.75
CA VAL A 49 2.98 -2.36 8.34
C VAL A 49 4.25 -1.70 7.81
N LYS A 50 5.40 -2.40 7.85
CA LYS A 50 6.68 -1.88 7.33
C LYS A 50 6.61 -1.57 5.84
N ALA A 51 5.92 -2.40 5.07
CA ALA A 51 5.75 -2.17 3.64
C ALA A 51 4.85 -0.94 3.36
N CYS A 52 3.78 -0.76 4.14
CA CYS A 52 2.92 0.41 4.07
C CYS A 52 3.69 1.70 4.37
N GLU A 53 4.46 1.73 5.47
CA GLU A 53 5.34 2.85 5.82
C GLU A 53 6.36 3.14 4.71
N ALA A 54 6.93 2.10 4.10
CA ALA A 54 7.87 2.26 2.99
C ALA A 54 7.17 2.83 1.73
N SER A 55 5.94 2.43 1.43
CA SER A 55 5.10 3.00 0.37
C SER A 55 4.80 4.47 0.62
N LEU A 56 4.36 4.82 1.83
CA LEU A 56 4.13 6.20 2.27
C LEU A 56 5.37 7.07 2.14
N LYS A 57 6.54 6.56 2.55
CA LYS A 57 7.83 7.23 2.39
C LYS A 57 8.17 7.49 0.92
N ARG A 58 7.90 6.53 0.02
CA ARG A 58 8.12 6.70 -1.43
C ARG A 58 7.16 7.71 -2.05
N LEU A 59 5.90 7.73 -1.61
CA LEU A 59 4.91 8.73 -2.01
C LEU A 59 5.23 10.12 -1.43
N GLY A 60 5.94 10.20 -0.31
CA GLY A 60 6.14 11.44 0.45
C GLY A 60 4.87 11.86 1.19
N ARG A 61 4.23 10.92 1.88
CA ARG A 61 2.94 11.10 2.57
C ARG A 61 2.98 10.48 3.96
N ASP A 62 2.18 11.04 4.87
CA ASP A 62 1.95 10.42 6.19
C ASP A 62 0.76 9.45 6.19
N THR A 63 -0.18 9.63 5.24
CA THR A 63 -1.34 8.76 5.07
C THR A 63 -1.73 8.62 3.59
N MET A 64 -2.41 7.53 3.23
CA MET A 64 -2.98 7.30 1.89
C MET A 64 -4.43 6.82 1.96
N GLU A 65 -5.16 6.93 0.86
CA GLU A 65 -6.59 6.66 0.84
C GLU A 65 -6.92 5.18 0.93
N LEU A 66 -6.13 4.30 0.29
CA LEU A 66 -6.40 2.87 0.28
C LEU A 66 -5.10 2.05 0.26
N TYR A 67 -5.02 1.01 1.08
CA TYR A 67 -3.94 0.03 1.00
C TYR A 67 -4.47 -1.39 0.91
N GLN A 68 -3.92 -2.18 -0.01
CA GLN A 68 -4.50 -3.48 -0.37
C GLN A 68 -3.48 -4.61 -0.28
N ILE A 69 -3.93 -5.83 -0.04
CA ILE A 69 -3.13 -7.02 -0.38
C ILE A 69 -3.16 -7.19 -1.90
N HIS A 70 -2.00 -7.23 -2.55
CA HIS A 70 -1.91 -7.27 -4.02
C HIS A 70 -2.38 -8.62 -4.59
N PHE A 71 -2.09 -9.72 -3.91
CA PHE A 71 -2.50 -11.07 -4.27
C PHE A 71 -2.48 -11.95 -3.02
N PRO A 72 -3.35 -12.97 -2.92
CA PRO A 72 -3.38 -13.87 -1.77
C PRO A 72 -2.08 -14.68 -1.65
N ASN A 73 -1.74 -15.10 -0.43
CA ASN A 73 -0.71 -16.08 -0.14
C ASN A 73 -1.35 -17.27 0.57
N ALA A 74 -1.06 -18.49 0.11
CA ALA A 74 -1.65 -19.72 0.63
C ALA A 74 -1.49 -19.93 2.14
N TRP A 75 -0.46 -19.34 2.78
CA TRP A 75 -0.09 -19.65 4.16
C TRP A 75 -0.18 -18.48 5.16
N ALA A 76 -0.39 -17.24 4.71
CA ALA A 76 -0.20 -16.05 5.55
C ALA A 76 -1.31 -14.99 5.45
N ASN A 77 -2.46 -15.31 4.83
CA ASN A 77 -3.53 -14.33 4.62
C ASN A 77 -4.05 -13.71 5.92
N GLU A 78 -4.24 -14.50 6.99
CA GLU A 78 -4.71 -13.98 8.28
C GLU A 78 -3.75 -12.92 8.86
N ALA A 79 -2.45 -13.22 8.87
CA ALA A 79 -1.43 -12.28 9.32
C ALA A 79 -1.44 -10.98 8.49
N TYR A 80 -1.72 -11.08 7.19
CA TYR A 80 -1.81 -9.91 6.33
C TYR A 80 -3.06 -9.06 6.59
N TRP A 81 -4.20 -9.70 6.85
CA TRP A 81 -5.44 -8.99 7.20
C TRP A 81 -5.29 -8.25 8.53
N ASP A 82 -4.70 -8.89 9.52
CA ASP A 82 -4.33 -8.24 10.79
C ASP A 82 -3.37 -7.06 10.55
N GLY A 83 -2.42 -7.21 9.64
CA GLY A 83 -1.46 -6.16 9.29
C GLY A 83 -2.12 -4.97 8.57
N LEU A 84 -3.15 -5.22 7.77
CA LEU A 84 -3.99 -4.16 7.22
C LEU A 84 -4.77 -3.43 8.32
N GLY A 85 -5.34 -4.17 9.28
CA GLY A 85 -5.98 -3.61 10.46
C GLY A 85 -5.04 -2.68 11.23
N ASP A 86 -3.80 -3.11 11.46
CA ASP A 86 -2.77 -2.25 12.08
C ASP A 86 -2.51 -0.97 11.31
N CYS A 87 -2.38 -1.05 9.98
CA CYS A 87 -2.16 0.14 9.15
C CYS A 87 -3.30 1.15 9.32
N TYR A 88 -4.55 0.66 9.40
CA TYR A 88 -5.73 1.49 9.61
C TYR A 88 -5.72 2.11 11.02
N ASP A 89 -5.55 1.29 12.06
CA ASP A 89 -5.55 1.74 13.46
C ASP A 89 -4.43 2.75 13.76
N LYS A 90 -3.28 2.63 13.07
CA LYS A 90 -2.16 3.58 13.16
C LYS A 90 -2.38 4.87 12.34
N GLY A 91 -3.45 4.98 11.56
CA GLY A 91 -3.74 6.13 10.70
C GLY A 91 -2.89 6.22 9.43
N LEU A 92 -2.13 5.16 9.11
CA LEU A 92 -1.29 5.11 7.90
C LEU A 92 -2.14 5.07 6.62
N VAL A 93 -3.37 4.55 6.72
CA VAL A 93 -4.29 4.36 5.60
C VAL A 93 -5.72 4.69 6.04
N GLN A 94 -6.52 5.25 5.14
CA GLN A 94 -7.93 5.56 5.44
C GLN A 94 -8.85 4.36 5.21
N GLN A 95 -8.47 3.46 4.31
CA GLN A 95 -9.22 2.26 3.96
C GLN A 95 -8.27 1.11 3.65
N VAL A 96 -8.78 -0.10 3.76
CA VAL A 96 -8.05 -1.33 3.43
C VAL A 96 -8.85 -2.17 2.44
N GLY A 97 -8.17 -2.99 1.65
CA GLY A 97 -8.82 -3.85 0.67
C GLY A 97 -7.94 -5.00 0.19
N VAL A 98 -8.41 -5.68 -0.86
CA VAL A 98 -7.70 -6.79 -1.48
C VAL A 98 -7.80 -6.73 -2.99
N SER A 99 -6.83 -7.33 -3.67
CA SER A 99 -6.79 -7.50 -5.12
C SER A 99 -6.47 -8.94 -5.47
N ASN A 100 -7.02 -9.44 -6.57
CA ASN A 100 -6.85 -10.83 -7.04
C ASN A 100 -7.37 -11.91 -6.07
N TYR A 101 -8.40 -11.60 -5.30
CA TYR A 101 -9.15 -12.61 -4.52
C TYR A 101 -10.34 -13.10 -5.35
N GLY A 102 -10.57 -14.40 -5.35
CA GLY A 102 -11.74 -15.01 -6.00
C GLY A 102 -13.04 -14.63 -5.28
N ALA A 103 -14.15 -14.73 -6.02
CA ALA A 103 -15.50 -14.64 -5.48
C ALA A 103 -15.94 -15.95 -4.82
#